data_AF-A0A316C1W7-F1
#
_entry.id   AF-A0A316C1W7-F1
#
_cell.length_a   1.000
_cell.length_b   1.000
_cell.length_c   1.000
_cell.angle_alpha   90.00
_cell.angle_beta   90.00
_cell.angle_gamma   90.00
#
_symmetry.space_group_name_H-M   'P 1'
#
loop_
_entity.id
_entity.type
_entity.pdbx_description
1 polymer ?
#
loop_
_entity_poly.entity_id
_entity_poly.type
_entity_poly.pdbx_seq_one_letter_code
_entity_poly.pdbx_strand_id
1 'polypeptide(L)'
;MADTSISPRRRNGFDLEADLMPIIKGKAMLPNFEELPLETGIAHIAAGGGLVTVDGINNAKFEGSNSNWGHWARYWLKTTQGGALTGEGYVIFWDRSKGRVARFAICQHEHVNTSNPERERYGYHRGHCAKCGLDMSVDSSG
;
A
#
# COMPACT_ATOMS: atom_id res chain seq x y z
N MET A 1 7.00 10.41 21.99
CA MET A 1 5.89 9.54 21.56
C MET A 1 5.27 10.24 20.36
N ALA A 2 5.38 9.67 19.15
CA ALA A 2 4.87 10.32 17.94
C ALA A 2 3.36 10.13 17.88
N ASP A 3 2.63 11.23 17.78
CA ASP A 3 1.18 11.26 17.63
C ASP A 3 0.80 10.75 16.24
N THR A 4 0.17 9.58 16.18
CA THR A 4 -0.32 8.91 14.96
C THR A 4 -1.79 9.20 14.69
N SER A 5 -2.29 10.40 15.01
CA SER A 5 -3.66 10.78 14.69
C SER A 5 -3.83 11.10 13.19
N ILE A 6 -3.89 10.07 12.35
CA ILE A 6 -4.35 10.21 10.97
C ILE A 6 -5.86 10.48 11.01
N SER A 7 -6.25 11.70 10.62
CA SER A 7 -7.65 12.14 10.51
C SER A 7 -8.49 11.16 9.68
N PRO A 8 -9.75 10.84 10.08
CA PRO A 8 -10.61 9.97 9.29
C PRO A 8 -11.05 10.70 8.02
N ARG A 9 -10.49 10.34 6.86
CA ARG A 9 -10.85 10.94 5.56
C ARG A 9 -11.76 10.01 4.76
N ARG A 10 -12.89 10.55 4.32
CA ARG A 10 -13.95 9.92 3.49
C ARG A 10 -13.56 9.69 2.02
N ARG A 11 -12.33 9.30 1.69
CA ARG A 11 -11.94 9.05 0.29
C ARG A 11 -11.80 7.55 0.06
N ASN A 12 -12.38 7.07 -1.04
CA ASN A 12 -12.24 5.70 -1.53
C ASN A 12 -10.79 5.42 -1.96
N GLY A 13 -9.85 5.38 -1.00
CA GLY A 13 -8.42 5.16 -1.25
C GLY A 13 -7.50 6.18 -0.59
N PHE A 14 -6.20 5.94 -0.74
CA PHE A 14 -5.12 6.77 -0.21
C PHE A 14 -4.74 7.89 -1.18
N ASP A 15 -4.37 9.04 -0.63
CA ASP A 15 -3.83 10.16 -1.40
C ASP A 15 -2.33 9.97 -1.60
N LEU A 16 -1.85 10.12 -2.84
CA LEU A 16 -0.43 9.95 -3.15
C LEU A 16 0.43 10.90 -2.31
N GLU A 17 0.13 12.20 -2.33
CA GLU A 17 0.99 13.22 -1.73
C GLU A 17 0.88 13.24 -0.20
N ALA A 18 -0.32 13.11 0.34
CA ALA A 18 -0.53 13.18 1.78
C ALA A 18 -0.11 11.89 2.50
N ASP A 19 -0.42 10.72 1.92
CA ASP A 19 -0.31 9.45 2.65
C ASP A 19 0.91 8.62 2.23
N LEU A 20 1.20 8.57 0.92
CA LEU A 20 2.22 7.66 0.36
C LEU A 20 3.58 8.33 0.16
N MET A 21 3.62 9.60 -0.27
CA MET A 21 4.88 10.30 -0.52
C MET A 21 5.79 10.47 0.71
N PRO A 22 5.29 10.61 1.95
CA PRO A 22 6.15 10.56 3.13
C PRO A 22 6.90 9.23 3.28
N ILE A 23 6.26 8.10 2.96
CA ILE A 23 6.86 6.76 3.00
C ILE A 23 7.85 6.61 1.84
N ILE A 24 7.43 6.96 0.63
CA ILE A 24 8.25 6.86 -0.60
C ILE A 24 9.53 7.70 -0.47
N LYS A 25 9.43 8.91 0.08
CA LYS A 25 10.60 9.80 0.28
C LYS A 25 11.46 9.41 1.49
N GLY A 26 11.16 8.32 2.19
CA GLY A 26 11.90 7.86 3.37
C GLY A 26 11.77 8.80 4.57
N LYS A 27 10.73 9.64 4.61
CA LYS A 27 10.38 10.48 5.77
C LYS A 27 9.62 9.69 6.82
N ALA A 28 8.90 8.64 6.41
CA ALA A 28 8.24 7.65 7.26
C ALA A 28 8.79 6.25 6.97
N MET A 29 8.62 5.34 7.94
CA MET A 29 8.92 3.91 7.73
C MET A 29 7.86 3.28 6.81
N LEU A 30 8.28 2.26 6.05
CA LEU A 30 7.43 1.33 5.33
C LEU A 30 6.62 0.53 6.35
N PRO A 31 5.30 0.75 6.42
CA PRO A 31 4.44 0.01 7.32
C PRO A 31 4.20 -1.40 6.79
N ASN A 32 4.07 -2.37 7.70
CA ASN A 32 3.75 -3.77 7.37
C ASN A 32 4.68 -4.34 6.29
N PHE A 33 5.97 -4.05 6.45
CA PHE A 33 7.02 -4.50 5.56
C PHE A 33 7.15 -6.03 5.60
N GLU A 34 7.11 -6.66 4.43
CA GLU A 34 7.32 -8.09 4.28
C GLU A 34 8.20 -8.36 3.08
N GLU A 35 9.40 -8.89 3.35
CA GLU A 35 10.34 -9.28 2.31
C GLU A 35 9.84 -10.52 1.58
N LEU A 36 9.97 -10.52 0.25
CA LEU A 36 9.57 -11.61 -0.62
C LEU A 36 10.81 -12.18 -1.33
N PRO A 37 10.81 -13.47 -1.70
CA PRO A 37 11.80 -13.99 -2.64
C PRO A 37 11.80 -13.13 -3.91
N LEU A 38 13.00 -12.81 -4.42
CA LEU A 38 13.16 -11.88 -5.53
C LEU A 38 12.32 -12.26 -6.76
N GLU A 39 12.36 -13.54 -7.14
CA GLU A 39 11.60 -14.07 -8.27
C GLU A 39 10.09 -13.92 -8.05
N THR A 40 9.58 -14.22 -6.85
CA THR A 40 8.17 -14.08 -6.50
C THR A 40 7.71 -12.62 -6.57
N GLY A 41 8.48 -11.69 -6.00
CA GLY A 41 8.12 -10.27 -6.03
C GLY A 41 8.17 -9.68 -7.44
N ILE A 42 9.19 -10.04 -8.25
CA ILE A 42 9.25 -9.64 -9.66
C ILE A 42 8.06 -10.23 -10.42
N ALA A 43 7.72 -11.50 -10.21
CA ALA A 43 6.57 -12.12 -10.86
C ALA A 43 5.26 -11.40 -10.51
N HIS A 44 5.05 -11.01 -9.24
CA HIS A 44 3.87 -10.24 -8.83
C HIS A 44 3.81 -8.85 -9.49
N ILE A 45 4.95 -8.16 -9.57
CA ILE A 45 5.04 -6.85 -10.23
C ILE A 45 4.77 -6.99 -11.73
N ALA A 46 5.36 -8.00 -12.39
CA ALA A 46 5.21 -8.24 -13.82
C ALA A 46 3.80 -8.73 -14.21
N ALA A 47 3.16 -9.54 -13.36
CA ALA A 47 1.79 -10.03 -13.57
C ALA A 47 0.72 -8.99 -13.21
N GLY A 48 1.09 -7.93 -12.48
CA GLY A 48 0.14 -7.03 -11.83
C GLY A 48 -0.63 -6.11 -12.78
N GLY A 49 -1.90 -6.44 -13.04
CA GLY A 49 -2.90 -5.44 -13.45
C GLY A 49 -3.24 -4.53 -12.26
N GLY A 50 -3.28 -3.20 -12.50
CA GLY A 50 -3.57 -2.23 -11.43
C GLY A 50 -2.37 -1.90 -10.55
N LEU A 51 -1.15 -1.88 -11.12
CA LEU A 51 0.02 -1.27 -10.49
C LEU A 51 0.40 0.02 -11.22
N VAL A 52 0.76 1.05 -10.46
CA VAL A 52 1.36 2.29 -10.98
C VAL A 52 2.77 2.45 -10.44
N THR A 53 3.72 2.73 -11.32
CA THR A 53 5.10 3.02 -10.94
C THR A 53 5.21 4.42 -10.38
N VAL A 54 5.98 4.59 -9.31
CA VAL A 54 6.39 5.92 -8.86
C VAL A 54 7.67 6.30 -9.58
N ASP A 55 7.68 7.50 -10.17
CA ASP A 55 8.81 7.98 -10.93
C ASP A 55 10.08 8.17 -10.07
N GLY A 56 11.22 7.95 -10.71
CA GLY A 56 12.53 8.17 -10.13
C GLY A 56 13.05 7.04 -9.23
N ILE A 57 14.05 7.40 -8.43
CA ILE A 57 14.70 6.58 -7.40
C ILE A 57 14.41 7.24 -6.08
N ASN A 58 13.89 6.47 -5.13
CA ASN A 58 13.38 6.96 -3.86
C ASN A 58 14.13 6.29 -2.70
N ASN A 59 13.78 6.65 -1.46
CA ASN A 59 14.43 6.12 -0.26
C ASN A 59 13.43 5.37 0.59
N ALA A 60 13.69 4.10 0.84
CA ALA A 60 12.88 3.25 1.69
C ALA A 60 13.49 3.10 3.08
N LYS A 61 12.70 3.35 4.11
CA LYS A 61 13.02 2.98 5.50
C LYS A 61 12.08 1.87 5.92
N PHE A 62 12.55 0.90 6.68
CA PHE A 62 11.74 -0.19 7.20
C PHE A 62 12.29 -0.58 8.57
N GLU A 63 11.47 -1.27 9.36
CA GLU A 63 11.86 -1.74 10.69
C GLU A 63 13.07 -2.69 10.60
N GLY A 64 14.05 -2.51 11.48
CA GLY A 64 15.30 -3.27 11.46
C GLY A 64 16.35 -2.76 10.47
N SER A 65 16.06 -1.74 9.66
CA SER A 65 17.08 -1.06 8.86
C SER A 65 17.97 -0.17 9.72
N ASN A 66 19.30 -0.39 9.66
CA ASN A 66 20.30 0.48 10.31
C ASN A 66 20.60 1.77 9.53
N SER A 67 19.97 2.01 8.37
CA SER A 67 20.21 3.21 7.56
C SER A 67 19.36 4.40 8.00
N ASN A 68 20.01 5.47 8.47
CA ASN A 68 19.36 6.76 8.78
C ASN A 68 18.78 7.46 7.55
N TRP A 69 19.38 7.23 6.38
CA TRP A 69 18.98 7.84 5.11
C TRP A 69 17.98 6.97 4.33
N GLY A 70 17.77 5.72 4.75
CA GLY A 70 17.02 4.71 4.01
C GLY A 70 17.89 3.98 2.98
N HIS A 71 17.24 3.11 2.20
CA HIS A 71 17.83 2.34 1.12
C HIS A 71 17.26 2.83 -0.20
N TRP A 72 18.09 2.90 -1.24
CA TRP A 72 17.61 3.27 -2.56
C TRP A 72 16.60 2.25 -3.07
N ALA A 73 15.46 2.73 -3.53
CA ALA A 73 14.37 1.87 -3.90
C ALA A 73 13.47 2.46 -4.99
N ARG A 74 12.76 1.58 -5.69
CA ARG A 74 11.68 1.92 -6.61
C ARG A 74 10.38 1.30 -6.13
N TYR A 75 9.28 2.02 -6.34
CA TYR A 75 7.96 1.69 -5.79
C TYR A 75 6.96 1.41 -6.91
N TRP A 76 6.12 0.40 -6.68
CA TRP A 76 4.93 0.07 -7.48
C TRP A 76 3.74 0.08 -6.54
N LEU A 77 2.79 0.98 -6.77
CA LEU A 77 1.63 1.18 -5.92
C LEU A 77 0.44 0.47 -6.54
N LYS A 78 -0.36 -0.20 -5.70
CA LYS A 78 -1.55 -0.91 -6.15
C LYS A 78 -2.75 0.04 -6.21
N THR A 79 -3.55 -0.14 -7.26
CA THR A 79 -4.78 0.59 -7.49
C THR A 79 -5.98 -0.35 -7.46
N THR A 80 -7.14 0.19 -7.13
CA THR A 80 -8.43 -0.46 -7.38
C THR A 80 -8.72 -0.47 -8.88
N GLN A 81 -9.77 -1.20 -9.29
CA GLN A 81 -10.26 -1.14 -10.68
C GLN A 81 -10.69 0.27 -11.09
N GLY A 82 -11.15 1.09 -10.13
CA GLY A 82 -11.49 2.50 -10.35
C GLY A 82 -10.29 3.46 -10.35
N GLY A 83 -9.05 2.94 -10.31
CA GLY A 83 -7.82 3.73 -10.37
C GLY A 83 -7.40 4.40 -9.05
N ALA A 84 -8.14 4.18 -7.95
CA ALA A 84 -7.78 4.75 -6.65
C ALA A 84 -6.66 3.94 -5.97
N LEU A 85 -5.74 4.60 -5.25
CA LEU A 85 -4.64 3.93 -4.58
C LEU A 85 -5.14 3.16 -3.35
N THR A 86 -4.72 1.90 -3.22
CA THR A 86 -5.13 1.03 -2.10
C THR A 86 -4.27 1.21 -0.85
N GLY A 87 -3.16 1.95 -0.94
CA GLY A 87 -2.17 2.07 0.13
C GLY A 87 -1.25 0.86 0.25
N GLU A 88 -1.38 -0.10 -0.65
CA GLU A 88 -0.52 -1.28 -0.77
C GLU A 88 0.46 -1.08 -1.92
N GLY A 89 1.59 -1.79 -1.87
CA GLY A 89 2.53 -1.78 -2.98
C GLY A 89 3.69 -2.73 -2.81
N TYR A 90 4.53 -2.70 -3.83
CA TYR A 90 5.81 -3.37 -3.86
C TYR A 90 6.94 -2.36 -3.89
N VAL A 91 8.06 -2.74 -3.30
CA VAL A 91 9.29 -1.96 -3.29
C VAL A 91 10.45 -2.85 -3.68
N ILE A 92 11.22 -2.43 -4.68
CA ILE A 92 12.49 -3.08 -5.06
C ILE A 92 13.62 -2.22 -4.54
N PHE A 93 14.54 -2.84 -3.80
CA PHE A 93 15.73 -2.19 -3.26
C PHE A 93 16.91 -2.40 -4.20
N TRP A 94 17.67 -1.33 -4.39
CA TRP A 94 18.98 -1.38 -5.05
C TRP A 94 20.09 -1.43 -4.01
N ASP A 95 20.33 -2.64 -3.53
CA ASP A 95 21.52 -2.93 -2.76
C ASP A 95 22.62 -3.46 -3.68
N ARG A 96 23.86 -3.05 -3.40
CA ARG A 96 25.03 -3.29 -4.27
C ARG A 96 25.34 -4.78 -4.52
N SER A 97 24.79 -5.69 -3.74
CA SER A 97 25.18 -7.11 -3.76
C SER A 97 24.04 -8.08 -4.07
N LYS A 98 22.78 -7.74 -3.79
CA LYS A 98 21.61 -8.60 -4.02
C LYS A 98 20.37 -7.74 -4.22
N GLY A 99 19.61 -7.97 -5.29
CA GLY A 99 18.29 -7.37 -5.44
C GLY A 99 17.36 -7.89 -4.35
N ARG A 100 16.63 -7.00 -3.68
CA ARG A 100 15.59 -7.37 -2.72
C ARG A 100 14.27 -6.78 -3.18
N VAL A 101 13.19 -7.50 -2.89
CA VAL A 101 11.83 -7.05 -3.13
C VAL A 101 11.00 -7.30 -1.89
N ALA A 102 10.14 -6.36 -1.57
CA ALA A 102 9.21 -6.49 -0.47
C ALA A 102 7.84 -5.97 -0.89
N ARG A 103 6.82 -6.43 -0.17
CA ARG A 103 5.51 -5.81 -0.16
C ARG A 103 5.34 -4.96 1.09
N PHE A 104 4.48 -3.97 0.99
CA PHE A 104 4.08 -3.12 2.11
C PHE A 104 2.61 -2.76 1.98
N ALA A 105 2.02 -2.34 3.10
CA ALA A 105 0.68 -1.81 3.13
C ALA A 105 0.59 -0.75 4.23
N ILE A 106 0.05 0.44 3.93
CA ILE A 106 -0.21 1.47 4.96
C ILE A 106 -1.01 0.88 6.11
N CYS A 107 -1.85 -0.12 5.82
CA CYS A 107 -2.47 -0.88 6.88
C CYS A 107 -2.86 -2.31 6.46
N GLN A 108 -2.75 -3.25 7.41
CA GLN A 108 -3.13 -4.66 7.27
C GLN A 108 -4.64 -4.86 7.55
N HIS A 109 -5.49 -4.23 6.76
CA HIS A 109 -6.91 -4.16 7.08
C HIS A 109 -7.62 -5.52 7.06
N GLU A 110 -8.07 -5.96 8.23
CA GLU A 110 -9.23 -6.85 8.30
C GLU A 110 -10.44 -6.06 7.82
N HIS A 111 -11.01 -6.51 6.71
CA HIS A 111 -12.20 -5.90 6.12
C HIS A 111 -13.41 -6.22 6.98
N VAL A 112 -14.01 -5.20 7.60
CA VAL A 112 -15.29 -5.33 8.27
C VAL A 112 -16.38 -5.00 7.27
N ASN A 113 -17.04 -6.06 6.82
CA ASN A 113 -18.19 -5.93 5.95
C ASN A 113 -19.38 -5.38 6.76
N THR A 114 -19.91 -4.24 6.33
CA THR A 114 -21.10 -3.61 6.92
C THR A 114 -22.30 -3.67 5.99
N SER A 115 -22.19 -4.44 4.91
CA SER A 115 -23.27 -4.65 3.96
C SER A 115 -24.40 -5.46 4.59
N ASN A 116 -25.63 -5.03 4.38
CA ASN A 116 -26.77 -5.93 4.53
C ASN A 116 -26.75 -6.93 3.35
N PRO A 117 -26.95 -8.25 3.57
CA PRO A 117 -26.98 -9.26 2.51
C PRO A 117 -27.86 -8.93 1.29
N GLU A 118 -28.90 -8.09 1.43
CA GLU A 118 -29.67 -7.60 0.27
C GLU A 118 -28.86 -6.70 -0.67
N ARG A 119 -27.96 -5.86 -0.14
CA ARG A 119 -27.16 -4.92 -0.94
C ARG A 119 -25.95 -5.57 -1.61
N GLU A 120 -25.41 -6.63 -1.01
CA GLU A 120 -24.34 -7.43 -1.63
C GLU A 120 -24.79 -8.08 -2.94
N ARG A 121 -26.08 -8.42 -3.07
CA ARG A 121 -26.65 -8.96 -4.30
C ARG A 121 -26.60 -7.99 -5.48
N TYR A 122 -26.48 -6.70 -5.20
CA TYR A 122 -26.36 -5.64 -6.20
C TYR A 122 -24.90 -5.25 -6.45
N GLY A 123 -23.94 -6.10 -6.09
CA GLY A 123 -22.51 -5.89 -6.33
C GLY A 123 -21.85 -4.86 -5.41
N TYR A 124 -22.62 -4.13 -4.60
CA TYR A 124 -22.07 -3.11 -3.71
C TYR A 124 -21.80 -3.67 -2.31
N HIS A 125 -20.52 -3.91 -2.02
CA HIS A 125 -20.01 -4.42 -0.75
C HIS A 125 -19.45 -3.26 0.06
N ARG A 126 -20.19 -2.77 1.06
CA ARG A 126 -19.70 -1.78 2.01
C ARG A 126 -18.72 -2.36 3.01
N GLY A 127 -17.61 -1.67 3.14
CA GLY A 127 -16.48 -2.11 3.93
C GLY A 127 -15.83 -0.96 4.64
N HIS A 128 -15.36 -1.20 5.86
CA HIS A 128 -14.33 -0.34 6.42
C HIS A 128 -13.25 -1.18 7.09
N CYS A 129 -12.08 -0.59 7.27
CA CYS A 129 -11.09 -1.18 8.12
C CYS A 129 -11.53 -1.14 9.60
N ALA A 130 -11.47 -2.27 10.29
CA ALA A 130 -11.64 -2.37 11.74
C ALA A 130 -10.71 -1.44 12.56
N LYS A 131 -9.46 -1.26 12.11
CA LYS A 131 -8.39 -0.57 12.83
C LYS A 131 -8.31 0.93 12.58
N CYS A 132 -8.49 1.40 11.34
CA CYS A 132 -8.31 2.81 10.99
C CYS A 132 -9.55 3.47 10.39
N GLY A 133 -10.63 2.72 10.14
CA GLY A 133 -11.87 3.26 9.59
C GLY A 133 -11.78 3.67 8.12
N LEU A 134 -10.72 3.32 7.40
CA LEU A 134 -10.63 3.53 5.94
C LEU A 134 -11.81 2.86 5.25
N ASP A 135 -12.49 3.59 4.36
CA ASP A 135 -13.53 3.02 3.50
C ASP A 135 -12.90 2.02 2.52
N MET A 136 -13.33 0.76 2.65
CA MET A 136 -12.92 -0.37 1.85
C MET A 136 -14.08 -0.90 1.00
N SER A 137 -15.11 -0.08 0.77
CA SER A 137 -16.27 -0.49 -0.01
C SER A 137 -15.87 -0.82 -1.45
N VAL A 138 -16.33 -1.97 -1.93
CA VAL A 138 -16.11 -2.46 -3.29
C VAL A 138 -17.44 -2.44 -4.04
N ASP A 139 -17.45 -1.82 -5.21
CA ASP A 139 -18.57 -1.93 -6.15
C ASP A 139 -18.16 -2.88 -7.28
N SER A 140 -18.76 -4.08 -7.30
CA SER A 140 -18.56 -5.13 -8.28
C SER A 140 -19.67 -5.18 -9.33
N SER A 141 -20.58 -4.19 -9.37
CA SER A 141 -21.74 -4.15 -10.27
C SER A 141 -21.45 -3.71 -11.72
N GLY A 142 -20.23 -3.96 -12.20
CA GLY A 142 -19.84 -3.70 -13.60
C GLY A 142 -20.54 -4.59 -14.62
#